data_AF-A0A7Y5KZ99-F1
#
_entry.id   AF-A0A7Y5KZ99-F1
#
_cell.length_a   1.000
_cell.length_b   1.000
_cell.length_c   1.000
_cell.angle_alpha   90.00
_cell.angle_beta   90.00
_cell.angle_gamma   90.00
#
_symmetry.space_group_name_H-M   'P 1'
#
loop_
_entity.id
_entity.type
_entity.pdbx_description
1 polymer ?
#
loop_
_entity_poly.entity_id
_entity_poly.type
_entity_poly.pdbx_seq_one_letter_code
_entity_poly.pdbx_strand_id
1 'polypeptide(L)'
;MNRVFAISSVACLLAALSGCGNKSDSASSGSASADSSAKSSSSGSSAAGAAELPKDVDATVVAELKKLGPCVREEGYRKDGCAAAEGWDKFVEKFIEEDDLNLTKQKKLAKACFSLVADANDNIREAAYECLSTYDDGVEDKKAVISVILSKIEGETSDAIRSSMLSALDDMDPPKNGGSDQVLALAKKLEPRDDASFTVGRLVQVLTPESKDSEPTAEAFAFAVEQLGKQKQTSQSADLLAAAKSKGADACKALIGLVETKKGSWAYGMNAMANIEGGCKENNDKVVDVVVAKAAEPDGYDKGFRTSDALYLGRLVDKAGFSAEQKGKLQKAIEPVLKNAKDDGIKKTYQSLLDQLK
;
A
#
# COMPACT_ATOMS: atom_id res chain seq x y z
N MET A 1 27.60 -7.45 -10.02
CA MET A 1 27.48 -6.88 -8.66
C MET A 1 26.56 -7.82 -7.88
N ASN A 2 27.14 -8.65 -7.02
CA ASN A 2 26.43 -9.74 -6.34
C ASN A 2 25.51 -9.19 -5.25
N ARG A 3 24.20 -9.34 -5.43
CA ARG A 3 23.21 -9.21 -4.35
C ARG A 3 22.87 -10.62 -3.88
N VAL A 4 23.37 -10.97 -2.70
CA VAL A 4 22.98 -12.16 -1.96
C VAL A 4 21.57 -11.91 -1.42
N PHE A 5 20.60 -12.69 -1.88
CA PHE A 5 19.23 -12.68 -1.34
C PHE A 5 19.24 -13.36 0.03
N ALA A 6 19.05 -12.57 1.08
CA ALA A 6 18.69 -13.07 2.39
C ALA A 6 17.16 -13.13 2.47
N ILE A 7 16.61 -14.33 2.35
CA ILE A 7 15.22 -14.62 2.74
C ILE A 7 15.20 -14.56 4.28
N SER A 8 14.93 -13.38 4.82
CA SER A 8 14.69 -13.20 6.26
C SER A 8 13.21 -13.27 6.55
N SER A 9 12.81 -14.38 7.18
CA SER A 9 11.53 -14.59 7.82
C SER A 9 11.23 -13.47 8.82
N VAL A 10 10.31 -12.57 8.48
CA VAL A 10 9.73 -11.61 9.43
C VAL A 10 8.52 -12.27 10.08
N ALA A 11 8.77 -12.94 11.21
CA ALA A 11 7.72 -13.32 12.13
C ALA A 11 7.19 -12.06 12.82
N CYS A 12 6.03 -11.56 12.37
CA CYS A 12 5.33 -10.48 13.05
C CYS A 12 4.26 -11.05 13.97
N LEU A 13 4.45 -10.79 15.26
CA LEU A 13 3.59 -11.17 16.37
C LEU A 13 2.23 -10.42 16.26
N LEU A 14 1.18 -11.08 15.80
CA LEU A 14 -0.20 -10.61 15.94
C LEU A 14 -0.79 -11.18 17.22
N ALA A 15 -0.82 -10.35 18.26
CA ALA A 15 -1.71 -10.52 19.41
C ALA A 15 -2.82 -9.47 19.30
N ALA A 16 -4.02 -9.89 18.92
CA ALA A 16 -5.22 -9.07 19.04
C ALA A 16 -6.37 -9.92 19.59
N LEU A 17 -6.49 -9.83 20.91
CA LEU A 17 -7.71 -9.81 21.72
C LEU A 17 -9.03 -10.12 20.99
N SER A 18 -9.50 -11.34 21.25
CA SER A 18 -10.90 -11.72 21.15
C SER A 18 -11.75 -11.04 22.24
N GLY A 19 -12.92 -10.51 21.85
CA GLY A 19 -14.09 -10.42 22.73
C GLY A 19 -14.67 -9.02 22.94
N CYS A 20 -15.79 -8.72 22.29
CA CYS A 20 -17.13 -8.83 22.89
C CYS A 20 -18.13 -8.06 22.03
N GLY A 21 -19.11 -8.80 21.48
CA GLY A 21 -20.26 -8.22 20.80
C GLY A 21 -21.15 -7.46 21.77
N ASN A 22 -21.92 -6.52 21.24
CA ASN A 22 -23.18 -6.18 21.86
C ASN A 22 -24.26 -5.87 20.82
N LYS A 23 -25.40 -6.50 21.06
CA LYS A 23 -26.70 -6.32 20.41
C LYS A 23 -27.15 -4.87 20.45
N SER A 24 -27.82 -4.43 19.39
CA SER A 24 -28.78 -3.33 19.46
C SER A 24 -29.93 -3.63 18.51
N ASP A 25 -31.01 -4.17 19.08
CA ASP A 25 -32.34 -4.18 18.47
C ASP A 25 -32.94 -2.78 18.58
N SER A 26 -33.43 -2.18 17.49
CA SER A 26 -34.73 -1.47 17.46
C SER A 26 -35.12 -0.96 16.06
N ALA A 27 -36.17 -1.58 15.52
CA ALA A 27 -37.36 -1.00 14.89
C ALA A 27 -37.27 0.07 13.76
N SER A 28 -37.54 -0.42 12.54
CA SER A 28 -38.57 0.02 11.57
C SER A 28 -39.31 1.35 11.78
N SER A 29 -39.31 2.22 10.76
CA SER A 29 -40.53 2.54 9.97
C SER A 29 -40.24 3.52 8.81
N GLY A 30 -40.96 3.36 7.70
CA GLY A 30 -41.39 4.48 6.84
C GLY A 30 -40.81 4.59 5.43
N SER A 31 -41.53 4.05 4.45
CA SER A 31 -41.37 4.23 3.00
C SER A 31 -41.40 5.68 2.52
N ALA A 32 -40.68 5.97 1.42
CA ALA A 32 -41.23 6.71 0.28
C ALA A 32 -40.37 6.52 -0.98
N SER A 33 -41.00 6.02 -2.04
CA SER A 33 -40.49 5.97 -3.41
C SER A 33 -40.41 7.37 -4.01
N ALA A 34 -39.37 7.64 -4.81
CA ALA A 34 -39.45 8.63 -5.87
C ALA A 34 -38.54 8.24 -7.04
N ASP A 35 -39.20 7.94 -8.15
CA ASP A 35 -38.72 7.74 -9.51
C ASP A 35 -38.07 9.03 -10.04
N SER A 36 -36.87 8.95 -10.64
CA SER A 36 -36.45 9.90 -11.69
C SER A 36 -35.38 9.28 -12.58
N SER A 37 -35.82 8.82 -13.75
CA SER A 37 -34.97 8.45 -14.88
C SER A 37 -34.22 9.67 -15.42
N ALA A 38 -32.90 9.55 -15.63
CA ALA A 38 -32.16 10.48 -16.49
C ALA A 38 -31.05 9.78 -17.29
N LYS A 39 -31.37 9.62 -18.58
CA LYS A 39 -30.53 9.50 -19.78
C LYS A 39 -29.01 9.26 -19.62
N SER A 40 -28.67 8.04 -20.01
CA SER A 40 -27.41 7.57 -20.56
C SER A 40 -26.79 8.51 -21.61
N SER A 41 -25.54 8.89 -21.38
CA SER A 41 -24.59 9.28 -22.41
C SER A 41 -23.42 8.30 -22.36
N SER A 42 -23.39 7.39 -23.33
CA SER A 42 -22.32 6.42 -23.52
C SER A 42 -21.11 7.13 -24.12
N SER A 43 -20.17 7.55 -23.28
CA SER A 43 -18.81 7.87 -23.73
C SER A 43 -18.05 6.56 -23.96
N GLY A 44 -17.38 6.49 -25.11
CA GLY A 44 -16.78 5.30 -25.67
C GLY A 44 -15.88 4.56 -24.68
N SER A 45 -16.27 3.32 -24.39
CA SER A 45 -15.39 2.32 -23.81
C SER A 45 -14.38 1.95 -24.89
N SER A 46 -13.19 2.54 -24.84
CA SER A 46 -12.04 2.00 -25.56
C SER A 46 -11.81 0.60 -25.02
N ALA A 47 -12.20 -0.41 -25.82
CA ALA A 47 -11.87 -1.79 -25.55
C ALA A 47 -10.35 -1.89 -25.43
N ALA A 48 -9.86 -2.05 -24.20
CA ALA A 48 -8.51 -2.52 -23.98
C ALA A 48 -8.40 -3.84 -24.75
N GLY A 49 -7.53 -3.87 -25.77
CA GLY A 49 -7.25 -5.11 -26.49
C GLY A 49 -6.89 -6.16 -25.45
N ALA A 50 -7.61 -7.27 -25.43
CA ALA A 50 -7.27 -8.39 -24.57
C ALA A 50 -5.82 -8.76 -24.91
N ALA A 51 -4.90 -8.62 -23.95
CA ALA A 51 -3.54 -9.07 -24.16
C ALA A 51 -3.62 -10.56 -24.51
N GLU A 52 -3.08 -10.94 -25.66
CA GLU A 52 -2.97 -12.35 -26.02
C GLU A 52 -2.10 -13.04 -24.96
N LEU A 53 -2.53 -14.23 -24.53
CA LEU A 53 -1.68 -15.08 -23.69
C LEU A 53 -0.34 -15.32 -24.42
N PRO A 54 0.77 -15.41 -23.67
CA PRO A 54 2.09 -15.50 -24.27
C PRO A 54 2.20 -16.74 -25.15
N LYS A 55 2.81 -16.58 -26.33
CA LYS A 55 3.21 -17.69 -27.20
C LYS A 55 4.54 -18.25 -26.67
N ASP A 56 4.78 -19.54 -26.90
CA ASP A 56 6.01 -20.24 -26.49
C ASP A 56 6.26 -20.30 -24.97
N VAL A 57 5.25 -20.77 -24.24
CA VAL A 57 5.34 -20.95 -22.78
C VAL A 57 6.14 -22.21 -22.43
N ASP A 58 7.04 -22.10 -21.45
CA ASP A 58 7.82 -23.22 -20.94
C ASP A 58 6.91 -24.23 -20.20
N ALA A 59 6.67 -25.37 -20.84
CA ALA A 59 5.78 -26.40 -20.33
C ALA A 59 6.27 -27.03 -19.01
N THR A 60 7.59 -27.05 -18.77
CA THR A 60 8.14 -27.58 -17.51
C THR A 60 7.79 -26.65 -16.36
N VAL A 61 7.98 -25.34 -16.53
CA VAL A 61 7.62 -24.35 -15.50
C VAL A 61 6.11 -24.40 -15.22
N VAL A 62 5.27 -24.45 -16.26
CA VAL A 62 3.82 -24.57 -16.11
C VAL A 62 3.45 -25.82 -15.32
N ALA A 63 4.06 -26.97 -15.65
CA ALA A 63 3.78 -28.23 -14.97
C ALA A 63 4.17 -28.17 -13.48
N GLU A 64 5.31 -27.56 -13.15
CA GLU A 64 5.74 -27.37 -11.76
C GLU A 64 4.81 -26.43 -10.99
N LEU A 65 4.42 -25.29 -11.56
CA LEU A 65 3.50 -24.36 -10.88
C LEU A 65 2.13 -25.01 -10.63
N LYS A 66 1.63 -25.81 -11.58
CA LYS A 66 0.36 -26.52 -11.42
C LYS A 66 0.36 -27.54 -10.27
N LYS A 67 1.51 -28.00 -9.81
CA LYS A 67 1.61 -28.87 -8.62
C LYS A 67 1.17 -28.17 -7.34
N LEU A 68 1.07 -26.84 -7.33
CA LEU A 68 0.57 -26.06 -6.20
C LEU A 68 -0.96 -26.15 -6.02
N GLY A 69 -1.70 -26.65 -7.02
CA GLY A 69 -3.16 -26.74 -6.96
C GLY A 69 -3.73 -27.41 -5.70
N PRO A 70 -3.12 -28.48 -5.14
CA PRO A 70 -3.56 -29.12 -3.89
C PRO A 70 -3.13 -28.39 -2.60
N CYS A 71 -2.25 -27.38 -2.67
CA CYS A 71 -1.84 -26.65 -1.46
C CYS A 71 -3.00 -25.80 -0.94
N VAL A 72 -3.62 -26.22 0.16
CA VAL A 72 -4.60 -25.39 0.87
C VAL A 72 -3.86 -24.25 1.57
N ARG A 73 -4.29 -23.02 1.32
CA ARG A 73 -3.79 -21.82 2.00
C ARG A 73 -4.84 -21.30 2.96
N GLU A 74 -4.43 -20.96 4.17
CA GLU A 74 -5.28 -20.32 5.17
C GLU A 74 -4.84 -18.84 5.27
N GLU A 75 -5.81 -17.93 5.20
CA GLU A 75 -5.60 -16.48 5.41
C GLU A 75 -4.56 -15.82 4.48
N GLY A 76 -4.39 -16.31 3.25
CA GLY A 76 -3.46 -15.74 2.26
C GLY A 76 -1.98 -16.10 2.50
N TYR A 77 -1.68 -16.82 3.57
CA TYR A 77 -0.34 -17.37 3.82
C TYR A 77 -0.31 -18.84 3.37
N ARG A 78 0.81 -19.27 2.80
CA ARG A 78 1.04 -20.70 2.56
C ARG A 78 0.97 -21.38 3.92
N LYS A 79 0.08 -22.36 4.08
CA LYS A 79 0.11 -23.18 5.30
C LYS A 79 1.48 -23.86 5.34
N ASP A 80 2.19 -23.69 6.47
CA ASP A 80 3.46 -24.37 6.69
C ASP A 80 3.29 -25.87 6.38
N GLY A 81 4.17 -26.41 5.53
CA GLY A 81 4.21 -27.83 5.21
C GLY A 81 3.53 -28.29 3.92
N CYS A 82 3.16 -27.39 2.98
CA CYS A 82 2.83 -27.87 1.63
C CYS A 82 4.09 -28.32 0.88
N ALA A 83 4.29 -29.63 0.74
CA ALA A 83 5.44 -30.19 0.02
C ALA A 83 5.57 -29.70 -1.44
N ALA A 84 4.44 -29.37 -2.09
CA ALA A 84 4.48 -28.81 -3.44
C ALA A 84 4.98 -27.36 -3.47
N ALA A 85 4.74 -26.56 -2.42
CA ALA A 85 5.30 -25.21 -2.30
C ALA A 85 6.82 -25.25 -2.10
N GLU A 86 7.31 -26.11 -1.21
CA GLU A 86 8.76 -26.32 -1.06
C GLU A 86 9.39 -26.87 -2.35
N GLY A 87 8.67 -27.74 -3.06
CA GLY A 87 9.09 -28.26 -4.35
C GLY A 87 9.19 -27.16 -5.40
N TRP A 88 8.23 -26.24 -5.45
CA TRP A 88 8.26 -25.07 -6.32
C TRP A 88 9.44 -24.16 -6.00
N ASP A 89 9.64 -23.81 -4.72
CA ASP A 89 10.73 -22.91 -4.34
C ASP A 89 12.11 -23.50 -4.71
N LYS A 90 12.33 -24.81 -4.46
CA LYS A 90 13.55 -25.53 -4.88
C LYS A 90 13.69 -25.65 -6.40
N PHE A 91 12.58 -25.83 -7.12
CA PHE A 91 12.60 -25.87 -8.58
C PHE A 91 13.06 -24.52 -9.11
N VAL A 92 12.47 -23.42 -8.64
CA VAL A 92 12.78 -22.09 -9.16
C VAL A 92 14.21 -21.68 -8.83
N GLU A 93 14.67 -21.92 -7.59
CA GLU A 93 16.06 -21.66 -7.18
C GLU A 93 17.05 -22.30 -8.18
N LYS A 94 16.87 -23.59 -8.49
CA LYS A 94 17.69 -24.31 -9.46
C LYS A 94 17.49 -23.83 -10.89
N PHE A 95 16.26 -23.48 -11.25
CA PHE A 95 15.95 -23.01 -12.59
C PHE A 95 16.75 -21.74 -12.87
N ILE A 96 16.75 -20.76 -11.96
CA ILE A 96 17.40 -19.45 -12.13
C ILE A 96 18.86 -19.38 -11.65
N GLU A 97 19.41 -20.43 -11.06
CA GLU A 97 20.78 -20.46 -10.49
C GLU A 97 21.84 -19.95 -11.47
N GLU A 98 21.69 -20.31 -12.76
CA GLU A 98 22.53 -19.86 -13.85
C GLU A 98 21.72 -19.00 -14.84
N ASP A 99 20.94 -18.03 -14.35
CA ASP A 99 20.30 -17.08 -15.26
C ASP A 99 21.34 -16.13 -15.85
N ASP A 100 21.14 -15.76 -17.10
CA ASP A 100 22.05 -14.88 -17.81
C ASP A 100 21.78 -13.40 -17.49
N LEU A 101 22.70 -12.52 -17.92
CA LEU A 101 22.51 -11.07 -17.80
C LEU A 101 21.28 -10.55 -18.59
N ASN A 102 20.70 -11.37 -19.48
CA ASN A 102 19.52 -11.03 -20.25
C ASN A 102 18.21 -11.51 -19.59
N LEU A 103 18.30 -12.09 -18.40
CA LEU A 103 17.17 -12.62 -17.62
C LEU A 103 16.35 -13.65 -18.41
N THR A 104 17.00 -14.46 -19.25
CA THR A 104 16.33 -15.39 -20.16
C THR A 104 15.44 -16.38 -19.40
N LYS A 105 15.88 -16.89 -18.25
CA LYS A 105 15.10 -17.85 -17.46
C LYS A 105 14.01 -17.16 -16.66
N GLN A 106 14.25 -15.98 -16.09
CA GLN A 106 13.20 -15.17 -15.48
C GLN A 106 12.10 -14.80 -16.48
N LYS A 107 12.43 -14.46 -17.74
CA LYS A 107 11.42 -14.23 -18.79
C LYS A 107 10.56 -15.47 -19.05
N LYS A 108 11.15 -16.66 -19.04
CA LYS A 108 10.39 -17.93 -19.16
C LYS A 108 9.48 -18.14 -17.97
N LEU A 109 9.95 -17.87 -16.75
CA LEU A 109 9.14 -17.93 -15.53
C LEU A 109 7.96 -16.96 -15.61
N ALA A 110 8.21 -15.70 -15.91
CA ALA A 110 7.19 -14.67 -16.04
C ALA A 110 6.12 -15.04 -17.09
N LYS A 111 6.52 -15.53 -18.26
CA LYS A 111 5.59 -16.02 -19.31
C LYS A 111 4.75 -17.20 -18.83
N ALA A 112 5.35 -18.18 -18.16
CA ALA A 112 4.64 -19.32 -17.61
C ALA A 112 3.66 -18.92 -16.51
N CYS A 113 4.06 -18.03 -15.62
CA CYS A 113 3.18 -17.53 -14.56
C CYS A 113 2.04 -16.70 -15.13
N PHE A 114 2.31 -15.82 -16.10
CA PHE A 114 1.25 -15.08 -16.80
C PHE A 114 0.27 -16.01 -17.54
N SER A 115 0.73 -17.14 -18.08
CA SER A 115 -0.16 -18.10 -18.74
C SER A 115 -1.20 -18.76 -17.81
N LEU A 116 -0.99 -18.70 -16.49
CA LEU A 116 -1.81 -19.36 -15.47
C LEU A 116 -2.68 -18.42 -14.63
N VAL A 117 -2.67 -17.11 -14.90
CA VAL A 117 -3.49 -16.11 -14.18
C VAL A 117 -5.00 -16.28 -14.37
N ALA A 118 -5.42 -17.13 -15.31
CA ALA A 118 -6.80 -17.48 -15.59
C ALA A 118 -7.10 -18.98 -15.37
N ASP A 119 -6.22 -19.70 -14.67
CA ASP A 119 -6.44 -21.12 -14.35
C ASP A 119 -7.74 -21.30 -13.55
N ALA A 120 -8.43 -22.43 -13.74
CA ALA A 120 -9.68 -22.71 -13.04
C ALA A 120 -9.46 -22.96 -11.54
N ASN A 121 -8.26 -23.36 -11.13
CA ASN A 121 -7.92 -23.59 -9.73
C ASN A 121 -7.42 -22.30 -9.07
N ASP A 122 -8.08 -21.89 -7.99
CA ASP A 122 -7.79 -20.67 -7.24
C ASP A 122 -6.35 -20.62 -6.69
N ASN A 123 -5.84 -21.74 -6.16
CA ASN A 123 -4.46 -21.81 -5.64
C ASN A 123 -3.43 -21.63 -6.76
N ILE A 124 -3.74 -22.12 -7.97
CA ILE A 124 -2.87 -21.94 -9.14
C ILE A 124 -2.90 -20.48 -9.61
N ARG A 125 -4.08 -19.84 -9.66
CA ARG A 125 -4.17 -18.41 -9.99
C ARG A 125 -3.44 -17.53 -8.98
N GLU A 126 -3.63 -17.79 -7.69
CA GLU A 126 -2.95 -17.05 -6.63
C GLU A 126 -1.42 -17.17 -6.77
N ALA A 127 -0.91 -18.39 -6.91
CA ALA A 127 0.52 -18.65 -7.11
C ALA A 127 1.06 -18.04 -8.41
N ALA A 128 0.25 -17.98 -9.47
CA ALA A 128 0.60 -17.31 -10.71
C ALA A 128 0.82 -15.81 -10.50
N TYR A 129 -0.04 -15.13 -9.73
CA TYR A 129 0.16 -13.71 -9.40
C TYR A 129 1.35 -13.49 -8.47
N GLU A 130 1.56 -14.33 -7.45
CA GLU A 130 2.76 -14.25 -6.60
C GLU A 130 4.05 -14.43 -7.42
N CYS A 131 4.04 -15.40 -8.33
CA CYS A 131 5.16 -15.62 -9.23
C CYS A 131 5.40 -14.40 -10.14
N LEU A 132 4.34 -13.77 -10.66
CA LEU A 132 4.47 -12.54 -11.45
C LEU A 132 5.02 -11.37 -10.64
N SER A 133 4.60 -11.23 -9.38
CA SER A 133 5.20 -10.30 -8.41
C SER A 133 6.71 -10.52 -8.30
N THR A 134 7.10 -11.79 -8.10
CA THR A 134 8.50 -12.15 -7.79
C THR A 134 9.43 -12.02 -9.00
N TYR A 135 8.92 -12.26 -10.21
CA TYR A 135 9.70 -12.27 -11.45
C TYR A 135 9.20 -11.20 -12.43
N ASP A 136 8.77 -10.05 -11.90
CA ASP A 136 8.25 -8.92 -12.68
C ASP A 136 9.29 -8.39 -13.69
N ASP A 137 10.57 -8.41 -13.33
CA ASP A 137 11.70 -8.04 -14.21
C ASP A 137 11.78 -8.90 -15.49
N GLY A 138 11.22 -10.11 -15.46
CA GLY A 138 11.09 -10.99 -16.62
C GLY A 138 9.90 -10.67 -17.53
N VAL A 139 9.02 -9.75 -17.15
CA VAL A 139 7.82 -9.41 -17.93
C VAL A 139 8.17 -8.46 -19.07
N GLU A 140 8.11 -8.95 -20.31
CA GLU A 140 8.46 -8.17 -21.50
C GLU A 140 7.47 -7.03 -21.82
N ASP A 141 6.18 -7.24 -21.59
CA ASP A 141 5.11 -6.25 -21.80
C ASP A 141 4.32 -6.02 -20.51
N LYS A 142 4.93 -5.29 -19.57
CA LYS A 142 4.30 -4.97 -18.28
C LYS A 142 2.97 -4.25 -18.46
N LYS A 143 2.85 -3.36 -19.46
CA LYS A 143 1.60 -2.61 -19.74
C LYS A 143 0.43 -3.53 -20.09
N ALA A 144 0.68 -4.53 -20.94
CA ALA A 144 -0.34 -5.52 -21.31
C ALA A 144 -0.75 -6.38 -20.11
N VAL A 145 0.22 -6.83 -19.30
CA VAL A 145 -0.05 -7.62 -18.10
C VAL A 145 -0.85 -6.82 -17.06
N ILE A 146 -0.44 -5.57 -16.78
CA ILE A 146 -1.17 -4.63 -15.92
C ILE A 146 -2.65 -4.52 -16.37
N SER A 147 -2.88 -4.34 -17.67
CA SER A 147 -4.24 -4.24 -18.23
C SER A 147 -5.06 -5.50 -17.97
N VAL A 148 -4.46 -6.69 -18.10
CA VAL A 148 -5.13 -7.96 -17.82
C VAL A 148 -5.46 -8.10 -16.33
N ILE A 149 -4.52 -7.79 -15.44
CA ILE A 149 -4.75 -7.88 -13.99
C ILE A 149 -5.90 -6.95 -13.58
N LEU A 150 -5.85 -5.68 -14.02
CA LEU A 150 -6.89 -4.69 -13.71
C LEU A 150 -8.27 -5.09 -14.21
N SER A 151 -8.36 -5.77 -15.36
CA SER A 151 -9.65 -6.25 -15.89
C SER A 151 -10.31 -7.34 -15.02
N LYS A 152 -9.57 -7.99 -14.12
CA LYS A 152 -10.03 -9.12 -13.31
C LYS A 152 -10.33 -8.75 -11.86
N ILE A 153 -9.71 -7.72 -11.30
CA ILE A 153 -9.81 -7.36 -9.87
C ILE A 153 -11.25 -7.18 -9.38
N GLU A 154 -12.11 -6.55 -10.18
CA GLU A 154 -13.50 -6.29 -9.78
C GLU A 154 -14.34 -7.57 -9.71
N GLY A 155 -14.07 -8.54 -10.58
CA GLY A 155 -14.78 -9.80 -10.64
C GLY A 155 -14.19 -10.91 -9.78
N GLU A 156 -13.00 -10.70 -9.21
CA GLU A 156 -12.36 -11.69 -8.33
C GLU A 156 -13.12 -11.78 -7.00
N THR A 157 -13.45 -13.00 -6.60
CA THR A 157 -14.21 -13.27 -5.38
C THR A 157 -13.31 -13.69 -4.22
N SER A 158 -12.12 -14.22 -4.51
CA SER A 158 -11.13 -14.58 -3.51
C SER A 158 -10.29 -13.36 -3.11
N ASP A 159 -10.34 -12.99 -1.83
CA ASP A 159 -9.54 -11.88 -1.32
C ASP A 159 -8.04 -12.18 -1.35
N ALA A 160 -7.64 -13.45 -1.21
CA ALA A 160 -6.25 -13.86 -1.35
C ALA A 160 -5.74 -13.62 -2.78
N ILE A 161 -6.51 -14.05 -3.79
CA ILE A 161 -6.15 -13.81 -5.19
C ILE A 161 -6.14 -12.30 -5.49
N ARG A 162 -7.15 -11.55 -5.01
CA ARG A 162 -7.22 -10.10 -5.19
C ARG A 162 -6.01 -9.41 -4.57
N SER A 163 -5.57 -9.85 -3.40
CA SER A 163 -4.35 -9.34 -2.75
C SER A 163 -3.12 -9.62 -3.60
N SER A 164 -2.95 -10.85 -4.09
CA SER A 164 -1.82 -11.23 -4.96
C SER A 164 -1.84 -10.47 -6.30
N MET A 165 -3.01 -10.22 -6.89
CA MET A 165 -3.18 -9.35 -8.06
C MET A 165 -2.68 -7.93 -7.77
N LEU A 166 -3.03 -7.36 -6.62
CA LEU A 166 -2.64 -6.00 -6.23
C LEU A 166 -1.13 -5.91 -5.91
N SER A 167 -0.54 -6.95 -5.32
CA SER A 167 0.92 -7.02 -5.12
C SER A 167 1.66 -7.13 -6.46
N ALA A 168 1.20 -7.98 -7.38
CA ALA A 168 1.78 -8.07 -8.72
C ALA A 168 1.66 -6.74 -9.48
N LEU A 169 0.59 -5.98 -9.26
CA LEU A 169 0.47 -4.63 -9.79
C LEU A 169 1.46 -3.65 -9.16
N ASP A 170 1.72 -3.72 -7.85
CA ASP A 170 2.68 -2.88 -7.13
C ASP A 170 4.08 -3.05 -7.75
N ASP A 171 4.55 -4.29 -7.85
CA ASP A 171 5.88 -4.63 -8.40
C ASP A 171 5.99 -4.29 -9.91
N MET A 172 4.87 -4.31 -10.64
CA MET A 172 4.86 -3.90 -12.05
C MET A 172 5.01 -2.38 -12.26
N ASP A 173 4.97 -1.57 -11.20
CA ASP A 173 5.14 -0.11 -11.21
C ASP A 173 4.35 0.58 -12.36
N PRO A 174 3.00 0.64 -12.30
CA PRO A 174 2.17 1.24 -13.34
C PRO A 174 2.50 2.70 -13.66
N PRO A 175 2.95 3.55 -12.71
CA PRO A 175 3.50 4.88 -13.02
C PRO A 175 4.64 4.84 -14.04
N LYS A 176 5.54 3.87 -13.97
CA LYS A 176 6.66 3.71 -14.89
C LYS A 176 6.29 2.97 -16.18
N ASN A 177 5.51 1.91 -16.06
CA ASN A 177 5.29 0.97 -17.17
C ASN A 177 3.99 1.22 -17.95
N GLY A 178 3.24 2.26 -17.61
CA GLY A 178 1.97 2.59 -18.24
C GLY A 178 0.84 1.74 -17.65
N GLY A 179 -0.11 2.41 -17.03
CA GLY A 179 -1.25 1.77 -16.37
C GLY A 179 -1.93 2.64 -15.31
N SER A 180 -1.29 3.73 -14.89
CA SER A 180 -1.83 4.66 -13.88
C SER A 180 -3.26 5.10 -14.17
N ASP A 181 -3.60 5.41 -15.42
CA ASP A 181 -4.96 5.84 -15.78
C ASP A 181 -6.00 4.75 -15.54
N GLN A 182 -5.64 3.48 -15.82
CA GLN A 182 -6.52 2.33 -15.61
C GLN A 182 -6.65 2.01 -14.11
N VAL A 183 -5.54 2.05 -13.37
CA VAL A 183 -5.54 1.89 -11.90
C VAL A 183 -6.41 2.96 -11.25
N LEU A 184 -6.24 4.23 -11.65
CA LEU A 184 -7.01 5.35 -11.13
C LEU A 184 -8.50 5.26 -11.51
N ALA A 185 -8.82 4.86 -12.73
CA ALA A 185 -10.19 4.64 -13.16
C ALA A 185 -10.89 3.56 -12.32
N LEU A 186 -10.19 2.45 -12.04
CA LEU A 186 -10.71 1.39 -11.17
C LEU A 186 -10.87 1.87 -9.73
N ALA A 187 -9.88 2.59 -9.18
CA ALA A 187 -9.96 3.14 -7.83
C ALA A 187 -11.16 4.08 -7.67
N LYS A 188 -11.37 5.00 -8.61
CA LYS A 188 -12.53 5.91 -8.63
C LYS A 188 -13.85 5.17 -8.77
N LYS A 189 -13.89 4.11 -9.57
CA LYS A 189 -15.09 3.27 -9.74
C LYS A 189 -15.46 2.54 -8.43
N LEU A 190 -14.46 2.08 -7.67
CA LEU A 190 -14.67 1.33 -6.44
C LEU A 190 -14.84 2.20 -5.19
N GLU A 191 -14.35 3.45 -5.19
CA GLU A 191 -14.41 4.38 -4.03
C GLU A 191 -15.79 4.57 -3.38
N PRO A 192 -16.91 4.59 -4.13
CA PRO A 192 -18.24 4.71 -3.53
C PRO A 192 -18.71 3.47 -2.77
N ARG A 193 -18.00 2.33 -2.89
CA ARG A 193 -18.39 1.06 -2.29
C ARG A 193 -17.65 0.83 -0.97
N ASP A 194 -18.39 0.71 0.12
CA ASP A 194 -17.81 0.52 1.45
C ASP A 194 -17.03 -0.81 1.58
N ASP A 195 -17.51 -1.87 0.90
CA ASP A 195 -16.85 -3.19 0.85
C ASP A 195 -15.51 -3.17 0.10
N ALA A 196 -15.28 -2.16 -0.74
CA ALA A 196 -14.08 -2.06 -1.57
C ALA A 196 -12.96 -1.22 -0.95
N SER A 197 -13.14 -0.70 0.28
CA SER A 197 -12.20 0.24 0.90
C SER A 197 -10.75 -0.27 0.92
N PHE A 198 -10.52 -1.54 1.28
CA PHE A 198 -9.19 -2.14 1.26
C PHE A 198 -8.57 -2.15 -0.16
N THR A 199 -9.36 -2.57 -1.15
CA THR A 199 -8.95 -2.62 -2.56
C THR A 199 -8.61 -1.22 -3.08
N VAL A 200 -9.44 -0.21 -2.76
CA VAL A 200 -9.18 1.18 -3.14
C VAL A 200 -7.88 1.69 -2.52
N GLY A 201 -7.63 1.41 -1.24
CA GLY A 201 -6.36 1.74 -0.59
C GLY A 201 -5.16 1.16 -1.32
N ARG A 202 -5.19 -0.14 -1.65
CA ARG A 202 -4.11 -0.80 -2.40
C ARG A 202 -3.96 -0.26 -3.82
N LEU A 203 -5.04 0.10 -4.51
CA LEU A 203 -4.95 0.76 -5.82
C LEU A 203 -4.32 2.15 -5.73
N VAL A 204 -4.58 2.92 -4.65
CA VAL A 204 -3.88 4.18 -4.40
C VAL A 204 -2.40 3.94 -4.11
N GLN A 205 -2.05 2.89 -3.37
CA GLN A 205 -0.66 2.51 -3.12
C GLN A 205 0.08 2.23 -4.44
N VAL A 206 -0.49 1.41 -5.32
CA VAL A 206 0.07 1.05 -6.63
C VAL A 206 0.29 2.26 -7.55
N LEU A 207 -0.38 3.39 -7.30
CA LEU A 207 -0.13 4.65 -8.01
C LEU A 207 1.10 5.41 -7.49
N THR A 208 1.71 4.95 -6.40
CA THR A 208 2.98 5.48 -5.86
C THR A 208 4.13 4.80 -6.61
N PRO A 209 4.99 5.57 -7.33
CA PRO A 209 6.08 4.97 -8.09
C PRO A 209 7.11 4.30 -7.18
N GLU A 210 7.55 3.09 -7.56
CA GLU A 210 8.69 2.43 -6.91
C GLU A 210 10.01 2.99 -7.42
N SER A 211 10.06 3.32 -8.71
CA SER A 211 11.22 3.93 -9.32
C SER A 211 11.41 5.37 -8.85
N LYS A 212 12.61 5.68 -8.35
CA LYS A 212 13.00 7.03 -7.92
C LYS A 212 12.96 8.07 -9.05
N ASP A 213 12.99 7.63 -10.30
CA ASP A 213 13.01 8.50 -11.48
C ASP A 213 11.61 8.72 -12.06
N SER A 214 10.57 8.15 -11.43
CA SER A 214 9.17 8.29 -11.82
C SER A 214 8.39 9.10 -10.78
N GLU A 215 7.28 9.70 -11.21
CA GLU A 215 6.36 10.47 -10.37
C GLU A 215 4.91 10.03 -10.63
N PRO A 216 4.01 10.15 -9.63
CA PRO A 216 2.60 9.93 -9.86
C PRO A 216 2.04 10.93 -10.88
N THR A 217 1.00 10.52 -11.63
CA THR A 217 0.33 11.41 -12.58
C THR A 217 -0.37 12.58 -11.88
N ALA A 218 -0.66 13.65 -12.62
CA ALA A 218 -1.35 14.81 -12.06
C ALA A 218 -2.75 14.46 -11.52
N GLU A 219 -3.44 13.54 -12.19
CA GLU A 219 -4.75 13.03 -11.83
C GLU A 219 -4.71 12.12 -10.60
N ALA A 220 -3.66 11.27 -10.49
CA ALA A 220 -3.45 10.45 -9.30
C ALA A 220 -3.11 11.31 -8.08
N PHE A 221 -2.28 12.34 -8.25
CA PHE A 221 -2.00 13.34 -7.23
C PHE A 221 -3.27 14.06 -6.77
N ALA A 222 -4.09 14.56 -7.70
CA ALA A 222 -5.35 15.24 -7.36
C ALA A 222 -6.32 14.31 -6.61
N PHE A 223 -6.40 13.04 -7.01
CA PHE A 223 -7.20 12.05 -6.32
C PHE A 223 -6.70 11.79 -4.89
N ALA A 224 -5.39 11.68 -4.68
CA ALA A 224 -4.83 11.54 -3.33
C ALA A 224 -5.14 12.74 -2.43
N VAL A 225 -5.06 13.98 -2.95
CA VAL A 225 -5.49 15.18 -2.20
C VAL A 225 -6.97 15.10 -1.81
N GLU A 226 -7.83 14.66 -2.74
CA GLU A 226 -9.26 14.47 -2.47
C GLU A 226 -9.51 13.42 -1.38
N GLN A 227 -8.82 12.27 -1.45
CA GLN A 227 -8.92 11.20 -0.44
C GLN A 227 -8.49 11.69 0.95
N LEU A 228 -7.40 12.46 1.05
CA LEU A 228 -6.99 13.09 2.31
C LEU A 228 -8.05 14.04 2.86
N GLY A 229 -8.66 14.88 2.01
CA GLY A 229 -9.75 15.76 2.40
C GLY A 229 -10.98 15.01 2.93
N LYS A 230 -11.26 13.83 2.39
CA LYS A 230 -12.31 12.90 2.84
C LYS A 230 -11.90 12.03 4.04
N GLN A 231 -10.65 12.13 4.50
CA GLN A 231 -10.05 11.23 5.50
C GLN A 231 -10.13 9.73 5.12
N LYS A 232 -10.12 9.42 3.82
CA LYS A 232 -10.06 8.05 3.29
C LYS A 232 -8.66 7.73 2.79
N GLN A 233 -8.26 6.45 2.85
CA GLN A 233 -6.97 5.94 2.34
C GLN A 233 -5.77 6.82 2.72
N THR A 234 -5.75 7.28 3.97
CA THR A 234 -4.88 8.38 4.42
C THR A 234 -3.39 8.06 4.32
N SER A 235 -2.98 6.85 4.69
CA SER A 235 -1.58 6.42 4.56
C SER A 235 -1.15 6.40 3.10
N GLN A 236 -1.89 5.67 2.25
CA GLN A 236 -1.52 5.47 0.85
C GLN A 236 -1.55 6.78 0.06
N SER A 237 -2.53 7.65 0.35
CA SER A 237 -2.59 8.97 -0.27
C SER A 237 -1.44 9.86 0.18
N ALA A 238 -1.05 9.82 1.45
CA ALA A 238 0.08 10.59 1.96
C ALA A 238 1.41 10.15 1.32
N ASP A 239 1.63 8.84 1.19
CA ASP A 239 2.82 8.29 0.54
C ASP A 239 2.88 8.66 -0.96
N LEU A 240 1.75 8.60 -1.67
CA LEU A 240 1.65 9.04 -3.07
C LEU A 240 2.00 10.52 -3.21
N LEU A 241 1.47 11.39 -2.35
CA LEU A 241 1.78 12.83 -2.39
C LEU A 241 3.27 13.09 -2.12
N ALA A 242 3.89 12.33 -1.21
CA ALA A 242 5.32 12.46 -0.93
C ALA A 242 6.20 12.06 -2.13
N ALA A 243 5.73 11.14 -2.97
CA ALA A 243 6.43 10.73 -4.19
C ALA A 243 6.34 11.75 -5.34
N ALA A 244 5.43 12.73 -5.27
CA ALA A 244 5.24 13.77 -6.29
C ALA A 244 6.25 14.93 -6.16
N LYS A 245 7.52 14.66 -6.44
CA LYS A 245 8.63 15.62 -6.19
C LYS A 245 8.41 16.97 -6.90
N SER A 246 7.96 16.96 -8.16
CA SER A 246 7.65 18.18 -8.91
C SER A 246 6.53 19.05 -8.31
N LYS A 247 5.72 18.47 -7.41
CA LYS A 247 4.60 19.12 -6.72
C LYS A 247 4.80 19.23 -5.20
N GLY A 248 6.05 19.22 -4.74
CA GLY A 248 6.37 19.22 -3.30
C GLY A 248 5.62 20.27 -2.48
N ALA A 249 5.50 21.51 -2.96
CA ALA A 249 4.79 22.57 -2.25
C ALA A 249 3.28 22.29 -2.08
N ASP A 250 2.62 21.79 -3.13
CA ASP A 250 1.20 21.43 -3.08
C ASP A 250 0.98 20.19 -2.20
N ALA A 251 1.90 19.23 -2.26
CA ALA A 251 1.91 18.06 -1.39
C ALA A 251 2.03 18.48 0.08
N CYS A 252 3.00 19.33 0.42
CA CYS A 252 3.18 19.87 1.77
C CYS A 252 1.91 20.57 2.28
N LYS A 253 1.23 21.36 1.43
CA LYS A 253 -0.03 22.03 1.79
C LYS A 253 -1.16 21.04 2.09
N ALA A 254 -1.30 19.97 1.33
CA ALA A 254 -2.30 18.94 1.59
C ALA A 254 -1.97 18.15 2.87
N LEU A 255 -0.70 17.80 3.07
CA LEU A 255 -0.24 17.02 4.21
C LEU A 255 -0.33 17.78 5.53
N ILE A 256 -0.01 19.08 5.56
CA ILE A 256 -0.21 19.88 6.77
C ILE A 256 -1.71 19.99 7.12
N GLY A 257 -2.58 20.06 6.11
CA GLY A 257 -4.03 20.01 6.31
C GLY A 257 -4.49 18.71 6.98
N LEU A 258 -3.89 17.57 6.61
CA LEU A 258 -4.11 16.29 7.30
C LEU A 258 -3.60 16.33 8.75
N VAL A 259 -2.40 16.85 8.98
CA VAL A 259 -1.81 16.98 10.32
C VAL A 259 -2.69 17.83 11.24
N GLU A 260 -3.18 18.97 10.76
CA GLU A 260 -4.06 19.89 11.50
C GLU A 260 -5.38 19.25 11.95
N THR A 261 -5.84 18.16 11.29
CA THR A 261 -7.06 17.46 11.71
C THR A 261 -6.97 16.85 13.10
N LYS A 262 -5.76 16.48 13.55
CA LYS A 262 -5.51 15.82 14.85
C LYS A 262 -6.32 14.55 15.10
N LYS A 263 -6.87 13.92 14.06
CA LYS A 263 -7.78 12.77 14.17
C LYS A 263 -7.29 11.59 13.34
N GLY A 264 -7.65 10.39 13.76
CA GLY A 264 -7.33 9.15 13.06
C GLY A 264 -5.84 9.05 12.72
N SER A 265 -5.55 9.02 11.43
CA SER A 265 -4.26 8.76 10.81
C SER A 265 -3.43 10.02 10.50
N TRP A 266 -3.65 11.12 11.22
CA TRP A 266 -2.96 12.40 10.98
C TRP A 266 -1.42 12.30 10.95
N ALA A 267 -0.84 11.39 11.73
CA ALA A 267 0.61 11.23 11.83
C ALA A 267 1.27 10.74 10.53
N TYR A 268 0.52 10.08 9.62
CA TYR A 268 1.02 9.77 8.28
C TYR A 268 1.34 11.04 7.47
N GLY A 269 0.66 12.16 7.77
CA GLY A 269 1.01 13.46 7.21
C GLY A 269 2.44 13.88 7.58
N MET A 270 2.82 13.74 8.87
CA MET A 270 4.19 14.05 9.31
C MET A 270 5.23 13.14 8.66
N ASN A 271 4.94 11.83 8.55
CA ASN A 271 5.83 10.88 7.89
C ASN A 271 6.04 11.23 6.41
N ALA A 272 4.97 11.54 5.70
CA ALA A 272 5.02 11.93 4.29
C ALA A 272 5.75 13.27 4.09
N MET A 273 5.51 14.27 4.95
CA MET A 273 6.23 15.55 4.92
C MET A 273 7.74 15.35 5.09
N ALA A 274 8.16 14.40 5.92
CA ALA A 274 9.57 14.06 6.09
C ALA A 274 10.20 13.43 4.84
N ASN A 275 9.41 12.84 3.95
CA ASN A 275 9.89 12.20 2.73
C ASN A 275 9.94 13.14 1.52
N ILE A 276 9.35 14.33 1.61
CA ILE A 276 9.48 15.39 0.60
C ILE A 276 10.83 16.09 0.76
N GLU A 277 11.52 16.35 -0.36
CA GLU A 277 12.78 17.08 -0.36
C GLU A 277 12.63 18.45 0.33
N GLY A 278 13.50 18.74 1.30
CA GLY A 278 13.39 19.95 2.12
C GLY A 278 12.41 19.87 3.30
N GLY A 279 11.62 18.79 3.43
CA GLY A 279 10.88 18.45 4.64
C GLY A 279 9.68 19.34 4.98
N CYS A 280 9.09 20.03 4.00
CA CYS A 280 7.96 20.97 4.20
C CYS A 280 8.24 22.03 5.29
N LYS A 281 9.48 22.51 5.37
CA LYS A 281 10.01 23.43 6.40
C LYS A 281 9.12 24.62 6.72
N GLU A 282 8.46 25.18 5.71
CA GLU A 282 7.54 26.30 5.82
C GLU A 282 6.32 26.01 6.72
N ASN A 283 6.05 24.73 7.02
CA ASN A 283 4.96 24.29 7.89
C ASN A 283 5.43 23.85 9.29
N ASN A 284 6.73 23.93 9.60
CA ASN A 284 7.28 23.40 10.88
C ASN A 284 6.59 24.02 12.11
N ASP A 285 6.33 25.33 12.13
CA ASP A 285 5.66 25.97 13.26
C ASP A 285 4.27 25.39 13.51
N LYS A 286 3.49 25.15 12.45
CA LYS A 286 2.17 24.53 12.54
C LYS A 286 2.25 23.09 13.05
N VAL A 287 3.23 22.32 12.59
CA VAL A 287 3.46 20.96 13.09
C VAL A 287 3.77 20.99 14.58
N VAL A 288 4.65 21.90 15.03
CA VAL A 288 4.97 22.07 16.45
C VAL A 288 3.71 22.38 17.25
N ASP A 289 2.90 23.34 16.81
CA ASP A 289 1.67 23.72 17.52
C ASP A 289 0.68 22.55 17.62
N VAL A 290 0.51 21.79 16.54
CA VAL A 290 -0.35 20.61 16.50
C VAL A 290 0.15 19.53 17.47
N VAL A 291 1.45 19.23 17.45
CA VAL A 291 2.03 18.21 18.34
C VAL A 291 1.93 18.64 19.80
N VAL A 292 2.26 19.89 20.12
CA VAL A 292 2.16 20.42 21.49
C VAL A 292 0.72 20.33 21.98
N ALA A 293 -0.25 20.69 21.15
CA ALA A 293 -1.67 20.53 21.49
C ALA A 293 -2.04 19.06 21.72
N LYS A 294 -1.54 18.13 20.89
CA LYS A 294 -1.83 16.69 21.06
C LYS A 294 -1.17 16.07 22.28
N ALA A 295 0.05 16.47 22.61
CA ALA A 295 0.75 16.03 23.81
C ALA A 295 0.07 16.48 25.11
N ALA A 296 -0.72 17.56 25.07
CA ALA A 296 -1.51 18.02 26.19
C ALA A 296 -2.86 17.28 26.35
N GLU A 297 -3.30 16.53 25.33
CA GLU A 297 -4.53 15.74 25.41
C GLU A 297 -4.31 14.50 26.29
N PRO A 298 -5.32 14.07 27.07
CA PRO A 298 -5.26 12.79 27.77
C PRO A 298 -5.28 11.62 26.78
N ASP A 299 -4.73 10.47 27.18
CA ASP A 299 -4.71 9.26 26.35
C ASP A 299 -6.11 8.82 25.92
N GLY A 300 -6.25 8.39 24.67
CA GLY A 300 -7.48 7.80 24.13
C GLY A 300 -7.35 7.37 22.67
N TYR A 301 -8.36 6.70 22.12
CA TYR A 301 -8.31 6.15 20.75
C TYR A 301 -7.96 7.22 19.68
N ASP A 302 -8.56 8.40 19.78
CA ASP A 302 -8.26 9.59 18.95
C ASP A 302 -7.64 10.74 19.76
N LYS A 303 -7.18 10.47 20.98
CA LYS A 303 -6.68 11.49 21.91
C LYS A 303 -5.26 11.20 22.35
N GLY A 304 -4.57 12.24 22.78
CA GLY A 304 -3.21 12.14 23.29
C GLY A 304 -2.19 11.97 22.17
N PHE A 305 -0.94 11.87 22.60
CA PHE A 305 0.22 11.68 21.74
C PHE A 305 0.68 10.23 21.82
N ARG A 306 0.68 9.53 20.69
CA ARG A 306 0.90 8.08 20.60
C ARG A 306 2.32 7.75 20.14
N THR A 307 2.72 6.49 20.32
CA THR A 307 4.02 5.96 19.86
C THR A 307 4.26 6.21 18.36
N SER A 308 3.25 6.02 17.52
CA SER A 308 3.32 6.32 16.08
C SER A 308 3.64 7.79 15.80
N ASP A 309 3.04 8.69 16.59
CA ASP A 309 3.19 10.13 16.42
C ASP A 309 4.63 10.53 16.75
N ALA A 310 5.21 9.92 17.81
CA ALA A 310 6.60 10.11 18.17
C ALA A 310 7.58 9.60 17.09
N LEU A 311 7.33 8.41 16.53
CA LEU A 311 8.17 7.84 15.49
C LEU A 311 8.19 8.73 14.24
N TYR A 312 7.03 9.21 13.81
CA TYR A 312 6.91 10.04 12.61
C TYR A 312 7.39 11.47 12.82
N LEU A 313 7.18 12.03 14.02
CA LEU A 313 7.77 13.31 14.38
C LEU A 313 9.30 13.24 14.41
N GLY A 314 9.89 12.17 14.96
CA GLY A 314 11.34 11.99 14.98
C GLY A 314 11.95 12.00 13.58
N ARG A 315 11.35 11.25 12.65
CA ARG A 315 11.75 11.25 11.22
C ARG A 315 11.68 12.64 10.59
N LEU A 316 10.65 13.41 10.95
CA LEU A 316 10.46 14.77 10.45
C LEU A 316 11.51 15.73 11.05
N VAL A 317 11.78 15.65 12.36
CA VAL A 317 12.80 16.47 13.04
C VAL A 317 14.18 16.28 12.39
N ASP A 318 14.54 15.04 12.07
CA ASP A 318 15.83 14.70 11.45
C ASP A 318 16.01 15.32 10.05
N LYS A 319 14.91 15.48 9.29
CA LYS A 319 14.95 15.88 7.88
C LYS A 319 14.52 17.33 7.60
N ALA A 320 13.59 17.86 8.38
CA ALA A 320 12.96 19.15 8.15
C ALA A 320 13.66 20.32 8.82
N GLY A 321 14.80 20.12 9.50
CA GLY A 321 15.63 21.22 10.01
C GLY A 321 14.90 22.14 10.99
N PHE A 322 14.27 21.56 12.02
CA PHE A 322 13.59 22.31 13.08
C PHE A 322 14.59 23.23 13.82
N SER A 323 14.16 24.45 14.13
CA SER A 323 14.96 25.41 14.91
C SER A 323 15.12 24.95 16.36
N ALA A 324 16.14 25.47 17.05
CA ALA A 324 16.34 25.18 18.47
C ALA A 324 15.13 25.58 19.33
N GLU A 325 14.43 26.67 18.96
CA GLU A 325 13.21 27.10 19.66
C GLU A 325 12.07 26.09 19.44
N GLN A 326 11.86 25.65 18.20
CA GLN A 326 10.84 24.65 17.85
C GLN A 326 11.11 23.32 18.58
N LYS A 327 12.36 22.85 18.53
CA LYS A 327 12.78 21.65 19.27
C LYS A 327 12.55 21.79 20.78
N GLY A 328 12.89 22.93 21.36
CA GLY A 328 12.67 23.21 22.78
C GLY A 328 11.18 23.23 23.19
N LYS A 329 10.28 23.71 22.31
CA LYS A 329 8.82 23.63 22.52
C LYS A 329 8.34 22.18 22.52
N LEU A 330 8.75 21.39 21.53
CA LEU A 330 8.43 19.97 21.44
C LEU A 330 8.94 19.20 22.65
N GLN A 331 10.20 19.41 23.05
CA GLN A 331 10.81 18.72 24.19
C GLN A 331 9.97 18.93 25.47
N LYS A 332 9.61 20.18 25.78
CA LYS A 332 8.78 20.51 26.95
C LYS A 332 7.40 19.85 26.91
N ALA A 333 6.82 19.67 25.72
CA ALA A 333 5.53 19.03 25.56
C ALA A 333 5.60 17.50 25.70
N ILE A 334 6.69 16.87 25.24
CA ILE A 334 6.85 15.41 25.26
C ILE A 334 7.36 14.87 26.60
N GLU A 335 8.12 15.66 27.38
CA GLU A 335 8.62 15.25 28.69
C GLU A 335 7.52 14.73 29.65
N PRO A 336 6.37 15.40 29.82
CA PRO A 336 5.25 14.87 30.60
C PRO A 336 4.66 13.58 30.03
N VAL A 337 4.58 13.45 28.70
CA VAL A 337 4.06 12.25 28.03
C VAL A 337 4.94 11.03 28.36
N LEU A 338 6.27 11.20 28.31
CA LEU A 338 7.22 10.15 28.73
C LEU A 338 7.03 9.75 30.20
N LYS A 339 6.88 10.72 31.11
CA LYS A 339 6.70 10.44 32.54
C LYS A 339 5.44 9.63 32.83
N ASN A 340 4.40 9.81 32.02
CA ASN A 340 3.12 9.12 32.17
C ASN A 340 3.04 7.78 31.43
N ALA A 341 3.98 7.50 30.51
CA ALA A 341 4.03 6.25 29.78
C ALA A 341 4.29 5.06 30.71
N LYS A 342 3.45 4.02 30.61
CA LYS A 342 3.52 2.83 31.48
C LYS A 342 4.38 1.72 30.90
N ASP A 343 4.33 1.56 29.58
CA ASP A 343 5.05 0.52 28.84
C ASP A 343 6.49 0.94 28.52
N ASP A 344 7.44 0.02 28.71
CA ASP A 344 8.87 0.31 28.53
C ASP A 344 9.27 0.49 27.05
N GLY A 345 8.59 -0.17 26.11
CA GLY A 345 8.76 0.05 24.68
C GLY A 345 8.30 1.45 24.26
N ILE A 346 7.18 1.91 24.81
CA ILE A 346 6.68 3.27 24.62
C ILE A 346 7.67 4.29 25.22
N LYS A 347 8.12 4.08 26.47
CA LYS A 347 9.12 4.96 27.11
C LYS A 347 10.39 5.08 26.27
N LYS A 348 10.91 3.96 25.75
CA LYS A 348 12.10 3.95 24.88
C LYS A 348 11.89 4.80 23.63
N THR A 349 10.70 4.72 23.03
CA THR A 349 10.36 5.52 21.83
C THR A 349 10.32 7.01 22.14
N TYR A 350 9.66 7.43 23.23
CA TYR A 350 9.62 8.84 23.62
C TYR A 350 10.98 9.36 24.08
N GLN A 351 11.79 8.54 24.76
CA GLN A 351 13.16 8.90 25.11
C GLN A 351 14.01 9.13 23.86
N SER A 352 13.91 8.25 22.86
CA SER A 352 14.59 8.41 21.57
C SER A 352 14.21 9.73 20.89
N LEU A 353 12.93 10.10 20.89
CA LEU A 353 12.48 11.40 20.37
C LEU A 353 13.05 12.57 21.17
N LEU A 354 13.02 12.52 22.50
CA LEU A 354 13.60 13.58 23.34
C LEU A 354 15.10 13.75 23.10
N ASP A 355 15.83 12.69 22.79
CA ASP A 355 17.26 12.77 22.47
C ASP A 355 17.51 13.42 21.09
N GLN A 356 16.62 13.23 20.11
CA GLN A 356 16.67 13.92 18.81
C GLN A 356 16.31 15.42 18.90
N LEU A 357 15.51 15.78 19.91
CA LEU A 357 15.08 17.16 20.15
C LEU A 357 16.12 18.00 20.91
N LYS A 358 17.19 17.39 21.42
CA LYS A 358 18.33 18.12 22.00
C LYS A 358 19.21 18.76 20.90
#